data_AF-A0A1F4ZS51-F1
#
_entry.id   AF-A0A1F4ZS51-F1
#
_cell.length_a   1.000
_cell.length_b   1.000
_cell.length_c   1.000
_cell.angle_alpha   90.00
_cell.angle_beta   90.00
_cell.angle_gamma   90.00
#
_symmetry.space_group_name_H-M   'P 1'
#
loop_
_entity.id
_entity.type
_entity.pdbx_description
1 polymer ?
#
loop_
_entity_poly.entity_id
_entity_poly.type
_entity_poly.pdbx_seq_one_letter_code
_entity_poly.pdbx_strand_id
1 'polypeptide(L)'
;MVLCAGRGVTDVPTEEQWKERSRNCNPEWPHWYLKLCGRIEWKINSNHPITVVGDYLSDLKAVARELGLPFECYDTRTPAELEAGASL
;
A
#
# COMPACT_ATOMS: atom_id res chain seq x y z
N MET A 1 1.83 -5.83 19.81
CA MET A 1 1.75 -5.86 18.34
C MET A 1 0.87 -4.69 17.92
N VAL A 2 1.31 -3.86 16.97
CA VAL A 2 0.53 -2.71 16.45
C VAL A 2 0.16 -3.04 15.01
N LEU A 3 -1.10 -2.83 14.63
CA LEU A 3 -1.52 -2.92 13.23
C LEU A 3 -1.38 -1.54 12.60
N CYS A 4 -0.75 -1.48 11.44
CA CYS A 4 -0.73 -0.28 10.61
C CYS A 4 -1.27 -0.62 9.22
N ALA A 5 -2.07 0.26 8.66
CA ALA A 5 -2.63 0.08 7.33
C ALA A 5 -2.85 1.42 6.63
N GLY A 6 -2.96 1.36 5.33
CA GLY A 6 -3.27 2.47 4.44
C GLY A 6 -3.82 1.94 3.14
N ARG A 7 -4.40 2.83 2.35
CA ARG A 7 -4.92 2.52 1.02
C ARG A 7 -3.89 2.82 -0.04
N GLY A 8 -4.12 2.27 -1.21
CA GLY A 8 -3.36 2.55 -2.42
C GLY A 8 -4.15 2.13 -3.65
N VAL A 9 -3.61 2.47 -4.80
CA VAL A 9 -4.13 2.07 -6.10
C VAL A 9 -3.09 1.26 -6.84
N THR A 10 -3.54 0.27 -7.61
CA THR A 10 -2.66 -0.50 -8.48
C THR A 10 -2.12 0.40 -9.58
N ASP A 11 -0.79 0.44 -9.72
CA ASP A 11 -0.11 1.21 -10.76
C ASP A 11 0.39 0.24 -11.83
N VAL A 12 -0.49 -0.24 -12.70
CA VAL A 12 -0.16 -1.27 -13.71
C VAL A 12 0.75 -0.67 -14.79
N PRO A 13 2.05 -1.02 -14.85
CA PRO A 13 2.96 -0.48 -15.87
C PRO A 13 2.80 -1.22 -17.20
N THR A 14 3.20 -0.58 -18.31
CA THR A 14 3.49 -1.34 -19.55
C THR A 14 4.72 -2.23 -19.36
N GLU A 15 4.97 -3.15 -20.29
CA GLU A 15 6.15 -4.03 -20.21
C GLU A 15 7.47 -3.24 -20.24
N GLU A 16 7.56 -2.18 -21.06
CA GLU A 16 8.73 -1.30 -21.12
C GLU A 16 8.93 -0.55 -19.81
N GLN A 17 7.84 0.01 -19.25
CA GLN A 17 7.88 0.70 -17.96
C GLN A 17 8.27 -0.25 -16.83
N TRP A 18 7.77 -1.48 -16.85
CA TRP A 18 8.13 -2.52 -15.89
C TRP A 18 9.63 -2.79 -15.94
N LYS A 19 10.18 -3.15 -17.12
CA LYS A 19 11.62 -3.45 -17.30
C LYS A 19 12.51 -2.32 -16.80
N GLU A 20 12.17 -1.07 -17.11
CA GLU A 20 12.94 0.09 -16.66
C GLU A 20 12.85 0.27 -15.14
N ARG A 21 11.64 0.23 -14.57
CA ARG A 21 11.42 0.43 -13.14
C ARG A 21 12.04 -0.68 -12.28
N SER A 22 12.08 -1.91 -12.78
CA SER A 22 12.66 -3.06 -12.08
C SER A 22 14.08 -3.41 -12.49
N ARG A 23 14.80 -2.54 -13.23
CA ARG A 23 16.15 -2.84 -13.75
C ARG A 23 17.17 -3.21 -12.67
N ASN A 24 16.95 -2.75 -11.43
CA ASN A 24 17.79 -3.01 -10.26
C ASN A 24 17.19 -4.06 -9.30
N CYS A 25 16.09 -4.71 -9.69
CA CYS A 25 15.40 -5.74 -8.91
C CYS A 25 15.63 -7.14 -9.52
N ASN A 26 15.30 -8.20 -8.79
CA ASN A 26 15.40 -9.56 -9.31
C ASN A 26 14.25 -9.83 -10.31
N PRO A 27 14.52 -10.03 -11.61
CA PRO A 27 13.47 -10.22 -12.62
C PRO A 27 12.70 -11.54 -12.47
N GLU A 28 13.20 -12.51 -11.70
CA GLU A 28 12.52 -13.78 -11.44
C GLU A 28 11.43 -13.66 -10.38
N TRP A 29 11.39 -12.55 -9.64
CA TRP A 29 10.40 -12.32 -8.60
C TRP A 29 9.19 -11.58 -9.16
N PRO A 30 7.96 -11.91 -8.69
CA PRO A 30 6.79 -11.17 -9.10
C PRO A 30 6.87 -9.73 -8.58
N HIS A 31 6.65 -8.76 -9.46
CA HIS A 31 6.67 -7.34 -9.12
C HIS A 31 5.26 -6.76 -9.09
N TRP A 32 4.98 -5.99 -8.05
CA TRP A 32 3.71 -5.31 -7.84
C TRP A 32 4.01 -3.82 -7.67
N TYR A 33 3.24 -2.98 -8.35
CA TYR A 33 3.40 -1.54 -8.30
C TYR A 33 2.14 -0.93 -7.71
N LEU A 34 2.36 -0.12 -6.67
CA LEU A 34 1.30 0.52 -5.91
C LEU A 34 1.64 2.00 -5.76
N LYS A 35 0.64 2.86 -5.93
CA LYS A 35 0.67 4.23 -5.43
C LYS A 35 -0.06 4.27 -4.10
N LEU A 36 0.63 4.68 -3.05
CA LEU A 36 0.10 4.68 -1.68
C LEU A 36 -0.56 6.03 -1.36
N CYS A 37 -1.65 6.00 -0.58
CA CYS A 37 -2.41 7.18 -0.14
C CYS A 37 -1.68 7.99 0.95
N GLY A 38 -0.55 7.48 1.45
CA GLY A 38 0.34 8.18 2.35
C GLY A 38 1.69 7.46 2.41
N ARG A 39 2.56 7.94 3.31
CA ARG A 39 3.95 7.46 3.45
C ARG A 39 4.05 6.31 4.47
N ILE A 40 3.20 5.29 4.33
CA ILE A 40 3.16 4.15 5.25
C ILE A 40 4.48 3.36 5.23
N GLU A 41 5.17 3.33 4.09
CA GLU A 41 6.47 2.69 3.91
C GLU A 41 7.59 3.33 4.75
N TRP A 42 7.41 4.56 5.24
CA TRP A 42 8.34 5.20 6.18
C TRP A 42 8.05 4.86 7.65
N LYS A 43 6.93 4.20 7.92
CA LYS A 43 6.40 3.91 9.26
C LYS A 43 6.29 2.41 9.54
N ILE A 44 6.21 1.58 8.49
CA ILE A 44 6.22 0.13 8.60
C ILE A 44 7.53 -0.34 9.24
N ASN A 45 7.41 -1.24 10.22
CA ASN A 45 8.54 -1.86 10.93
C ASN A 45 8.76 -3.33 10.51
N SER A 46 8.28 -3.71 9.33
CA SER A 46 8.34 -5.07 8.77
C SER A 46 8.80 -5.02 7.31
N ASN A 47 9.56 -6.03 6.88
CA ASN A 47 9.90 -6.21 5.47
C ASN A 47 8.83 -6.98 4.68
N HIS A 48 7.78 -7.48 5.34
CA HIS A 48 6.70 -8.25 4.71
C HIS A 48 5.34 -7.58 4.94
N PRO A 49 4.99 -6.54 4.17
CA PRO A 49 3.62 -6.02 4.16
C PRO A 49 2.67 -7.00 3.45
N ILE A 50 1.39 -6.93 3.80
CA ILE A 50 0.32 -7.68 3.12
C ILE A 50 -0.51 -6.68 2.32
N THR A 51 -0.84 -7.04 1.08
CA THR A 51 -1.72 -6.26 0.22
C THR A 51 -2.99 -7.04 -0.06
N VAL A 52 -4.14 -6.35 -0.09
CA VAL A 52 -5.46 -6.96 -0.34
C VAL A 52 -6.19 -6.10 -1.36
N VAL A 53 -6.81 -6.73 -2.36
CA VAL A 53 -7.60 -6.04 -3.39
C VAL A 53 -8.99 -5.72 -2.82
N GLY A 54 -9.35 -4.43 -2.83
CA GLY A 54 -10.60 -3.89 -2.26
C GLY A 54 -10.34 -2.91 -1.13
N ASP A 55 -11.37 -2.16 -0.71
CA ASP A 55 -11.28 -1.27 0.45
C ASP A 55 -11.89 -1.96 1.69
N TYR A 56 -11.03 -2.55 2.51
CA TYR A 56 -11.37 -3.21 3.78
C TYR A 56 -10.78 -2.48 4.99
N LEU A 57 -10.35 -1.23 4.82
CA LEU A 57 -9.63 -0.50 5.86
C LEU A 57 -10.49 -0.30 7.12
N SER A 58 -11.78 0.00 6.92
CA SER A 58 -12.76 0.12 8.01
C SER A 58 -12.94 -1.19 8.76
N ASP A 59 -13.02 -2.31 8.03
CA ASP A 59 -13.27 -3.63 8.60
C ASP A 59 -12.05 -4.10 9.40
N LEU A 60 -10.85 -3.91 8.86
CA LEU A 60 -9.61 -4.21 9.56
C LEU A 60 -9.47 -3.37 10.85
N LYS A 61 -9.86 -2.09 10.80
CA LYS A 61 -9.89 -1.23 12.00
C LYS A 61 -10.91 -1.71 13.03
N ALA A 62 -12.08 -2.19 12.60
CA ALA A 62 -13.09 -2.75 13.48
C ALA A 62 -12.59 -4.03 14.16
N VAL A 63 -11.98 -4.95 13.41
CA VAL A 63 -11.37 -6.18 13.93
C VAL A 63 -10.24 -5.86 14.92
N ALA A 64 -9.35 -4.91 14.58
CA ALA A 64 -8.28 -4.49 15.48
C ALA A 64 -8.84 -4.00 16.83
N ARG A 65 -9.91 -3.20 16.79
CA ARG A 65 -10.60 -2.72 18.00
C ARG A 65 -11.22 -3.86 18.79
N GLU A 66 -11.90 -4.80 18.15
CA GLU A 66 -12.50 -5.97 18.79
C GLU A 66 -11.45 -6.82 19.52
N LEU A 67 -10.27 -6.97 18.91
CA LEU A 67 -9.15 -7.72 19.47
C LEU A 67 -8.30 -6.92 20.48
N GLY A 68 -8.64 -5.65 20.76
CA GLY A 68 -7.87 -4.79 21.65
C GLY A 68 -6.47 -4.42 21.13
N LEU A 69 -6.26 -4.46 19.81
CA LEU A 69 -5.00 -4.13 19.16
C LEU A 69 -4.95 -2.63 18.80
N PRO A 70 -3.84 -1.92 19.10
CA PRO A 70 -3.61 -0.59 18.58
C PRO A 70 -3.60 -0.58 17.04
N PHE A 71 -4.22 0.43 16.44
CA PHE A 71 -4.35 0.58 14.99
C PHE A 71 -3.93 1.96 14.52
N GLU A 72 -3.01 2.02 13.57
CA GLU A 72 -2.53 3.24 12.94
C GLU A 72 -2.94 3.29 11.47
N CYS A 73 -3.56 4.40 11.06
CA CYS A 73 -3.97 4.63 9.67
C CYS A 73 -3.07 5.70 9.05
N TYR A 74 -2.50 5.39 7.87
CA TYR A 74 -1.56 6.27 7.17
C TYR A 74 -2.08 6.76 5.83
N ASP A 75 -3.32 7.23 5.79
CA ASP A 75 -3.92 7.87 4.62
C ASP A 75 -3.89 9.39 4.72
N THR A 76 -2.97 10.02 4.00
CA THR A 76 -2.92 11.48 3.84
C THR A 76 -3.71 11.97 2.61
N ARG A 77 -4.14 11.03 1.78
CA ARG A 77 -4.90 11.18 0.54
C ARG A 77 -5.95 10.08 0.44
N THR A 78 -6.77 10.17 -0.59
CA THR A 78 -7.74 9.14 -1.00
C THR A 78 -7.29 8.45 -2.30
N PRO A 79 -7.77 7.23 -2.58
CA PRO A 79 -7.54 6.57 -3.87
C PRO A 79 -7.94 7.43 -5.07
N ALA A 80 -9.08 8.12 -4.98
CA ALA A 80 -9.58 8.99 -6.05
C ALA A 80 -8.64 10.18 -6.34
N GLU A 81 -8.02 10.77 -5.31
CA GLU A 81 -7.01 11.82 -5.51
C GLU A 81 -5.77 11.28 -6.25
N LEU A 82 -5.32 10.06 -5.95
CA LEU A 82 -4.19 9.44 -6.64
C LEU A 82 -4.52 9.12 -8.11
N GLU A 83 -5.72 8.63 -8.38
CA GLU A 83 -6.21 8.37 -9.74
C GLU A 83 -6.33 9.66 -10.56
N ALA A 84 -6.69 10.78 -9.92
CA ALA A 84 -6.68 12.12 -10.51
C ALA A 84 -5.26 12.70 -10.71
N GLY A 85 -4.21 11.96 -10.34
CA GLY A 85 -2.81 12.33 -10.57
C GLY A 85 -2.14 13.09 -9.41
N ALA A 86 -2.74 13.11 -8.21
CA ALA A 86 -2.08 13.69 -7.06
C ALA A 86 -0.80 12.92 -6.69
N SER A 87 0.24 13.64 -6.27
CA SER A 87 1.47 13.08 -5.71
C SER A 87 1.64 13.46 -4.24
N LEU A 88 2.40 12.64 -3.50
CA LEU A 88 2.77 12.85 -2.09
C LEU A 88 4.04 13.68 -1.92
#